data_AF-A0A973L5E1-F1
#
_entry.id   AF-A0A973L5E1-F1
#
_cell.length_a   1.000
_cell.length_b   1.000
_cell.length_c   1.000
_cell.angle_alpha   90.00
_cell.angle_beta   90.00
_cell.angle_gamma   90.00
#
_symmetry.space_group_name_H-M   'P 1'
#
loop_
_entity.id
_entity.type
_entity.pdbx_description
1 polymer ?
#
loop_
_entity_poly.entity_id
_entity_poly.type
_entity_poly.pdbx_seq_one_letter_code
_entity_poly.pdbx_strand_id
1 'polypeptide(L)'
;MAEPRTPWDDYATPPRPQRPGRQQPGRDPRADPRNDPRQPRDPSFQQNPSHQPRPGHRAPGPGQPGQTGQPRQQPGQQPQNPSFQRLEGATRDMRSVEETHVPRGRRRRVPQDVEEPRAAVVAGPGGRPRGGRGALDRDDLSSSFQGGLDQDYGEYAAYGDADDDTDGADDPDARTDGHRRRRQRRKDRLTPAQRRRRKLIRRCVAGVFGLFFLVTGYSLYGALTEPGNMSAQARVAEWARGHWMGWAVTWLENQQYQNDKPKTGGNLSPSQLADLAPPTSAAPSLAKNEQVLPPMKPFVPNPVPGEGQWHPTVVVNGIPVVQTAQLRSDPDHLQYLSAVAWMDQKHASFVLHPGSQQPGTAGYNQTDHLSGDQLKNLIATWNGAFLLKPNDAHGGFYLNGKTFGKLVDGQASEVFYKDGTMNVGPWNTGPNLQLGPNVVGVRQNLTLLVDNGQINPSVDSDDKNLWGVTVKNAYFVWRSGIGITADGNVVYAMGPALSVRTLAELLQRAGAVRAMELDINQQWVSYMTYDGSKDPMNPASTKLLDFARTERRYFSTEERDFVAVYSR
;
A
#
# COMPACT_ATOMS: atom_id res chain seq x y z
N MET A 1 -53.39 -1.96 -14.92
CA MET A 1 -52.83 -1.76 -13.56
C MET A 1 -51.47 -1.11 -13.75
N ALA A 2 -51.32 0.11 -13.28
CA ALA A 2 -50.10 0.92 -13.40
C ALA A 2 -49.43 0.98 -12.03
N GLU A 3 -48.12 0.76 -11.99
CA GLU A 3 -47.30 0.91 -10.79
C GLU A 3 -46.99 2.39 -10.50
N PRO A 4 -46.83 2.78 -9.22
CA PRO A 4 -46.71 4.18 -8.83
C PRO A 4 -45.27 4.71 -9.01
N ARG A 5 -45.16 5.88 -9.65
CA ARG A 5 -43.91 6.65 -9.80
C ARG A 5 -43.52 7.35 -8.49
N THR A 6 -42.24 7.33 -8.16
CA THR A 6 -41.63 8.07 -7.03
C THR A 6 -41.28 9.52 -7.42
N PRO A 7 -41.24 10.46 -6.46
CA PRO A 7 -41.26 11.89 -6.75
C PRO A 7 -39.84 12.48 -6.83
N TRP A 8 -39.13 12.25 -7.94
CA TRP A 8 -37.86 12.96 -8.24
C TRP A 8 -37.62 13.27 -9.74
N ASP A 9 -38.62 13.14 -10.60
CA ASP A 9 -38.45 13.31 -12.06
C ASP A 9 -38.46 14.77 -12.58
N ASP A 10 -38.62 15.78 -11.71
CA ASP A 10 -38.85 17.16 -12.16
C ASP A 10 -37.67 18.10 -11.87
N TYR A 11 -36.49 17.89 -12.46
CA TYR A 11 -35.53 18.99 -12.76
C TYR A 11 -34.58 18.60 -13.90
N ALA A 12 -35.07 18.62 -15.14
CA ALA A 12 -34.24 18.61 -16.35
C ALA A 12 -34.38 19.94 -17.11
N THR A 13 -33.26 20.62 -17.30
CA THR A 13 -33.10 21.87 -18.07
C THR A 13 -33.48 21.66 -19.54
N PRO A 14 -34.18 22.60 -20.21
CA PRO A 14 -34.69 22.37 -21.57
C PRO A 14 -33.59 22.46 -22.65
N PRO A 15 -33.73 21.71 -23.78
CA PRO A 15 -32.78 21.75 -24.90
C PRO A 15 -33.00 22.97 -25.82
N ARG A 16 -31.91 23.49 -26.38
CA ARG A 16 -31.92 24.58 -27.38
C ARG A 16 -32.47 24.11 -28.75
N PRO A 17 -33.12 24.99 -29.53
CA PRO A 17 -33.73 24.63 -30.81
C PRO A 17 -32.73 24.45 -31.95
N GLN A 18 -32.96 23.41 -32.77
CA GLN A 18 -32.25 23.13 -34.02
C GLN A 18 -32.78 24.04 -35.16
N ARG A 19 -31.89 24.50 -36.04
CA ARG A 19 -32.25 25.18 -37.30
C ARG A 19 -32.26 24.19 -38.47
N PRO A 20 -33.15 24.38 -39.48
CA PRO A 20 -33.40 23.40 -40.54
C PRO A 20 -32.39 23.49 -41.70
N GLY A 21 -32.22 22.34 -42.37
CA GLY A 21 -31.29 22.14 -43.48
C GLY A 21 -31.73 22.72 -44.83
N ARG A 22 -30.79 22.73 -45.77
CA ARG A 22 -31.00 23.08 -47.18
C ARG A 22 -30.51 21.94 -48.07
N GLN A 23 -31.37 21.51 -49.00
CA GLN A 23 -31.17 20.43 -49.97
C GLN A 23 -30.34 20.86 -51.19
N GLN A 24 -29.80 19.83 -51.88
CA GLN A 24 -28.88 19.75 -53.03
C GLN A 24 -29.47 20.29 -54.37
N PRO A 25 -28.71 20.29 -55.50
CA PRO A 25 -28.57 19.10 -56.40
C PRO A 25 -27.14 18.98 -57.00
N GLY A 26 -26.59 17.91 -57.61
CA GLY A 26 -27.04 16.64 -58.19
C GLY A 26 -26.14 16.31 -59.43
N ARG A 27 -25.98 15.01 -59.78
CA ARG A 27 -25.36 14.39 -61.01
C ARG A 27 -23.82 14.26 -61.07
N ASP A 28 -23.19 13.21 -61.62
CA ASP A 28 -23.49 11.80 -62.01
C ASP A 28 -22.11 11.15 -62.39
N PRO A 29 -21.97 9.80 -62.49
CA PRO A 29 -20.71 9.05 -62.49
C PRO A 29 -20.27 8.54 -63.88
N ARG A 30 -19.01 8.07 -64.01
CA ARG A 30 -18.53 6.92 -64.84
C ARG A 30 -17.01 6.94 -65.06
N ALA A 31 -16.37 5.78 -64.86
CA ALA A 31 -15.43 5.09 -65.77
C ALA A 31 -14.23 4.41 -65.05
N ASP A 32 -14.07 3.13 -65.36
CA ASP A 32 -13.04 2.14 -64.97
C ASP A 32 -12.04 1.94 -66.15
N PRO A 33 -11.14 0.93 -66.19
CA PRO A 33 -9.70 0.86 -65.81
C PRO A 33 -8.70 0.76 -67.00
N ARG A 34 -7.36 0.67 -66.73
CA ARG A 34 -6.37 -0.32 -67.29
C ARG A 34 -4.87 0.09 -67.24
N ASN A 35 -4.03 -0.93 -66.97
CA ASN A 35 -2.65 -1.28 -67.46
C ASN A 35 -1.36 -0.48 -67.11
N ASP A 36 -0.53 -1.08 -66.24
CA ASP A 36 0.83 -1.71 -66.42
C ASP A 36 1.98 -1.01 -67.23
N PRO A 37 3.26 -1.48 -67.17
CA PRO A 37 4.36 -1.28 -66.20
C PRO A 37 5.57 -0.50 -66.78
N ARG A 38 6.64 -0.28 -65.98
CA ARG A 38 8.08 -0.41 -66.38
C ARG A 38 9.08 0.05 -65.29
N GLN A 39 9.97 -0.84 -64.87
CA GLN A 39 11.35 -0.52 -64.44
C GLN A 39 12.22 -0.18 -65.67
N PRO A 40 13.44 0.39 -65.52
CA PRO A 40 14.63 -0.49 -65.46
C PRO A 40 15.88 0.03 -64.69
N ARG A 41 16.71 -0.95 -64.28
CA ARG A 41 18.20 -1.06 -64.34
C ARG A 41 19.12 -0.59 -63.18
N ASP A 42 19.87 -1.59 -62.74
CA ASP A 42 21.16 -1.68 -62.03
C ASP A 42 22.35 -1.19 -62.90
N PRO A 43 23.56 -0.93 -62.33
CA PRO A 43 24.60 -1.97 -62.36
C PRO A 43 25.64 -2.02 -61.19
N SER A 44 25.85 -3.24 -60.68
CA SER A 44 27.11 -3.95 -60.31
C SER A 44 28.41 -3.19 -59.94
N PHE A 45 29.02 -3.54 -58.79
CA PHE A 45 30.47 -3.79 -58.63
C PHE A 45 30.76 -4.82 -57.49
N GLN A 46 31.96 -5.40 -57.53
CA GLN A 46 32.34 -6.78 -57.22
C GLN A 46 32.67 -7.18 -55.75
N GLN A 47 32.63 -8.50 -55.59
CA GLN A 47 33.16 -9.43 -54.57
C GLN A 47 34.59 -9.13 -54.05
N ASN A 48 34.87 -9.41 -52.76
CA ASN A 48 35.66 -10.58 -52.31
C ASN A 48 35.70 -10.73 -50.75
N PRO A 49 35.64 -11.96 -50.19
CA PRO A 49 35.79 -12.24 -48.75
C PRO A 49 37.12 -12.94 -48.42
N SER A 50 37.60 -12.85 -47.16
CA SER A 50 38.25 -13.93 -46.37
C SER A 50 39.15 -13.39 -45.25
N HIS A 51 39.01 -13.92 -44.02
CA HIS A 51 40.10 -14.40 -43.14
C HIS A 51 39.55 -14.98 -41.82
N GLN A 52 39.56 -16.31 -41.70
CA GLN A 52 39.68 -17.07 -40.45
C GLN A 52 40.54 -18.31 -40.77
N PRO A 53 41.58 -18.64 -39.99
CA PRO A 53 42.32 -19.88 -40.15
C PRO A 53 41.78 -20.97 -39.21
N ARG A 54 41.67 -22.19 -39.75
CA ARG A 54 41.59 -23.46 -39.01
C ARG A 54 42.79 -24.36 -39.38
N PRO A 55 43.18 -25.31 -38.52
CA PRO A 55 44.43 -26.09 -38.62
C PRO A 55 44.31 -27.34 -39.52
N GLY A 56 45.44 -27.78 -40.12
CA GLY A 56 45.59 -29.06 -40.84
C GLY A 56 46.07 -30.20 -39.92
N HIS A 57 45.44 -31.39 -39.97
CA HIS A 57 45.82 -32.63 -40.71
C HIS A 57 47.14 -33.26 -40.19
N ARG A 58 47.31 -34.58 -39.90
CA ARG A 58 46.79 -35.82 -40.50
C ARG A 58 47.19 -37.01 -39.58
N ALA A 59 46.44 -38.12 -39.60
CA ALA A 59 46.75 -39.41 -38.95
C ALA A 59 47.75 -40.29 -39.77
N PRO A 60 48.28 -41.40 -39.22
CA PRO A 60 47.64 -42.72 -39.39
C PRO A 60 47.65 -43.66 -38.14
N GLY A 61 46.71 -44.62 -38.06
CA GLY A 61 46.54 -45.61 -36.97
C GLY A 61 47.38 -46.90 -37.14
N PRO A 62 46.98 -48.10 -36.64
CA PRO A 62 46.05 -48.46 -35.54
C PRO A 62 46.71 -49.39 -34.47
N GLY A 63 46.06 -49.60 -33.31
CA GLY A 63 46.48 -50.62 -32.34
C GLY A 63 45.59 -50.73 -31.09
N GLN A 64 44.82 -51.82 -30.99
CA GLN A 64 44.33 -52.42 -29.73
C GLN A 64 45.40 -53.41 -29.23
N PRO A 65 45.52 -53.79 -27.91
CA PRO A 65 44.45 -54.45 -27.13
C PRO A 65 44.46 -54.29 -25.58
N GLY A 66 43.45 -54.88 -24.91
CA GLY A 66 43.49 -55.41 -23.52
C GLY A 66 43.03 -54.45 -22.42
N GLN A 67 41.86 -54.64 -21.80
CA GLN A 67 41.51 -55.54 -20.67
C GLN A 67 42.02 -55.12 -19.27
N THR A 68 41.16 -55.40 -18.27
CA THR A 68 41.32 -55.34 -16.79
C THR A 68 41.29 -53.94 -16.16
N GLY A 69 40.57 -53.66 -15.07
CA GLY A 69 39.69 -54.44 -14.21
C GLY A 69 39.07 -53.52 -13.15
N GLN A 70 37.89 -53.88 -12.65
CA GLN A 70 37.32 -53.31 -11.41
C GLN A 70 38.21 -53.66 -10.20
N PRO A 71 38.03 -52.99 -9.06
CA PRO A 71 37.27 -53.69 -8.02
C PRO A 71 36.27 -52.84 -7.24
N ARG A 72 35.39 -53.59 -6.59
CA ARG A 72 34.24 -53.21 -5.77
C ARG A 72 34.60 -53.50 -4.31
N GLN A 73 33.93 -52.78 -3.38
CA GLN A 73 33.62 -53.11 -1.97
C GLN A 73 34.37 -52.39 -0.82
N GLN A 74 33.53 -51.96 0.14
CA GLN A 74 33.68 -51.25 1.42
C GLN A 74 34.18 -52.16 2.57
N PRO A 75 34.01 -51.86 3.89
CA PRO A 75 34.35 -50.69 4.73
C PRO A 75 35.20 -51.10 5.98
N GLY A 76 35.74 -50.13 6.75
CA GLY A 76 36.06 -50.39 8.18
C GLY A 76 37.14 -49.52 8.86
N GLN A 77 36.71 -48.88 9.96
CA GLN A 77 37.41 -48.67 11.24
C GLN A 77 38.53 -47.60 11.42
N GLN A 78 38.31 -46.77 12.46
CA GLN A 78 39.23 -45.87 13.17
C GLN A 78 40.49 -46.58 13.71
N PRO A 79 41.60 -45.85 13.97
CA PRO A 79 41.87 -45.40 15.37
C PRO A 79 42.61 -44.05 15.55
N GLN A 80 42.18 -43.33 16.60
CA GLN A 80 42.90 -42.61 17.68
C GLN A 80 44.28 -41.91 17.48
N ASN A 81 44.34 -40.70 18.09
CA ASN A 81 45.45 -39.74 18.32
C ASN A 81 46.75 -40.29 18.95
N PRO A 82 47.85 -39.50 18.94
CA PRO A 82 48.22 -38.74 20.16
C PRO A 82 48.75 -37.30 19.97
N SER A 83 48.23 -36.40 20.83
CA SER A 83 48.82 -35.28 21.62
C SER A 83 50.16 -34.59 21.27
N PHE A 84 50.21 -33.24 21.41
CA PHE A 84 51.22 -32.50 22.21
C PHE A 84 50.76 -31.08 22.69
N GLN A 85 50.83 -30.91 24.02
CA GLN A 85 50.92 -29.76 24.97
C GLN A 85 50.93 -28.29 24.44
N ARG A 86 50.11 -27.34 24.94
CA ARG A 86 49.96 -26.63 26.25
C ARG A 86 51.17 -25.77 26.70
N LEU A 87 50.93 -24.46 26.80
CA LEU A 87 51.59 -23.52 27.73
C LEU A 87 50.51 -22.63 28.36
N GLU A 88 50.33 -22.75 29.67
CA GLU A 88 49.54 -21.85 30.53
C GLU A 88 50.51 -20.97 31.34
N GLY A 89 50.10 -19.74 31.63
CA GLY A 89 50.72 -18.85 32.60
C GLY A 89 49.73 -17.77 33.02
N ALA A 90 49.15 -17.93 34.21
CA ALA A 90 48.22 -17.04 34.92
C ALA A 90 48.90 -15.71 35.36
N THR A 91 48.24 -14.60 35.73
CA THR A 91 47.28 -14.42 36.84
C THR A 91 46.69 -12.98 36.89
N ARG A 92 45.41 -12.89 37.28
CA ARG A 92 44.72 -11.97 38.23
C ARG A 92 44.70 -10.43 38.11
N ASP A 93 43.45 -9.95 38.27
CA ASP A 93 42.91 -8.80 39.01
C ASP A 93 43.27 -7.36 38.60
N MET A 94 42.25 -6.63 38.11
CA MET A 94 41.82 -5.36 38.74
C MET A 94 40.38 -4.96 38.32
N ARG A 95 39.62 -4.51 39.31
CA ARG A 95 38.24 -4.00 39.23
C ARG A 95 38.19 -2.56 38.69
N SER A 96 37.06 -2.23 38.05
CA SER A 96 36.28 -0.97 38.11
C SER A 96 36.98 0.41 37.96
N VAL A 97 36.69 1.13 36.87
CA VAL A 97 36.44 2.60 36.76
C VAL A 97 35.68 2.82 35.42
N GLU A 98 34.37 3.06 35.39
CA GLU A 98 33.66 4.36 35.44
C GLU A 98 33.72 5.19 34.13
N GLU A 99 32.51 5.33 33.54
CA GLU A 99 31.93 6.50 32.88
C GLU A 99 32.78 7.40 31.96
N THR A 100 32.38 7.52 30.69
CA THR A 100 32.75 8.67 29.85
C THR A 100 31.54 9.25 29.12
N HIS A 101 31.06 10.35 29.71
CA HIS A 101 30.14 11.31 29.15
C HIS A 101 30.73 12.01 27.90
N VAL A 102 29.93 12.15 26.84
CA VAL A 102 30.23 12.98 25.67
C VAL A 102 29.58 14.37 25.85
N PRO A 103 30.33 15.49 25.73
CA PRO A 103 29.84 16.80 26.15
C PRO A 103 29.04 17.54 25.06
N ARG A 104 27.98 18.25 25.50
CA ARG A 104 27.24 19.27 24.74
C ARG A 104 28.06 20.56 24.61
N GLY A 105 28.34 20.99 23.39
CA GLY A 105 28.97 22.28 23.08
C GLY A 105 27.99 23.46 23.18
N ARG A 106 28.36 24.48 23.98
CA ARG A 106 27.66 25.76 24.12
C ARG A 106 28.05 26.77 23.03
N ARG A 107 27.07 27.62 22.74
CA ARG A 107 27.12 28.88 21.97
C ARG A 107 28.34 29.76 22.28
N ARG A 108 28.90 30.38 21.24
CA ARG A 108 29.65 31.65 21.30
C ARG A 108 29.04 32.64 20.30
N ARG A 109 29.08 33.92 20.67
CA ARG A 109 28.49 35.08 19.98
C ARG A 109 29.61 36.09 19.66
N VAL A 110 29.34 36.97 18.69
CA VAL A 110 29.95 38.32 18.40
C VAL A 110 31.10 38.37 17.35
N PRO A 111 31.29 39.43 16.49
CA PRO A 111 30.43 40.54 15.99
C PRO A 111 30.39 40.78 14.43
N GLN A 112 29.37 41.56 14.03
CA GLN A 112 29.21 42.64 13.02
C GLN A 112 30.30 43.02 11.98
N ASP A 113 29.92 43.14 10.69
CA ASP A 113 29.76 44.38 9.87
C ASP A 113 30.01 44.14 8.36
N VAL A 114 29.14 44.68 7.47
CA VAL A 114 29.41 45.40 6.19
C VAL A 114 28.07 45.91 5.57
N GLU A 115 27.93 47.25 5.53
CA GLU A 115 27.32 48.21 4.55
C GLU A 115 26.37 47.72 3.42
N GLU A 116 25.09 48.13 3.36
CA GLU A 116 24.45 49.33 2.70
C GLU A 116 24.10 49.16 1.18
N PRO A 117 23.14 49.89 0.55
CA PRO A 117 22.46 51.13 0.98
C PRO A 117 20.91 51.21 0.77
N ARG A 118 20.33 52.29 1.32
CA ARG A 118 18.96 52.80 1.13
C ARG A 118 18.87 53.85 0.01
N ALA A 119 17.68 53.97 -0.62
CA ALA A 119 17.02 55.22 -1.10
C ALA A 119 15.66 54.82 -1.73
N ALA A 120 14.53 55.56 -1.71
CA ALA A 120 14.19 56.89 -1.24
C ALA A 120 12.67 56.96 -0.94
N VAL A 121 12.30 57.91 -0.09
CA VAL A 121 10.93 58.34 0.27
C VAL A 121 10.57 59.59 -0.53
N VAL A 122 9.31 59.71 -0.97
CA VAL A 122 8.65 61.00 -1.25
C VAL A 122 7.29 61.02 -0.53
N ALA A 123 7.07 62.07 0.28
CA ALA A 123 5.85 62.38 1.03
C ALA A 123 4.93 63.30 0.18
N GLY A 124 3.61 63.07 0.08
CA GLY A 124 2.53 63.62 0.94
C GLY A 124 1.65 64.61 0.12
N PRO A 125 0.50 65.18 0.59
CA PRO A 125 -0.36 64.92 1.78
C PRO A 125 -1.84 64.63 1.36
N GLY A 126 -2.86 64.35 2.18
CA GLY A 126 -3.08 64.29 3.63
C GLY A 126 -4.57 63.97 3.91
N GLY A 127 -4.88 63.45 5.10
CA GLY A 127 -6.25 63.24 5.59
C GLY A 127 -6.33 62.19 6.73
N ARG A 128 -6.38 62.65 7.99
CA ARG A 128 -6.47 61.84 9.24
C ARG A 128 -7.95 61.55 9.64
N PRO A 129 -8.27 60.91 10.81
CA PRO A 129 -8.16 59.48 11.11
C PRO A 129 -9.43 58.90 11.80
N ARG A 130 -9.53 57.57 11.97
CA ARG A 130 -10.27 56.92 13.08
C ARG A 130 -9.72 55.50 13.32
N GLY A 131 -9.29 55.22 14.55
CA GLY A 131 -8.62 53.97 14.98
C GLY A 131 -9.55 52.75 15.05
N GLY A 132 -9.12 51.55 15.44
CA GLY A 132 -7.86 51.03 15.94
C GLY A 132 -8.11 49.57 16.40
N ARG A 133 -7.04 48.81 16.66
CA ARG A 133 -6.91 47.35 16.94
C ARG A 133 -6.74 46.54 15.65
N GLY A 134 -5.63 45.86 15.37
CA GLY A 134 -4.50 45.43 16.19
C GLY A 134 -4.16 44.01 15.73
N ALA A 135 -3.19 43.89 14.82
CA ALA A 135 -2.62 42.62 14.39
C ALA A 135 -1.66 42.11 15.47
N LEU A 136 -1.70 40.81 15.74
CA LEU A 136 -0.71 40.10 16.55
C LEU A 136 -0.17 38.95 15.72
N ASP A 137 1.15 38.83 15.77
CA ASP A 137 1.96 37.77 15.20
C ASP A 137 2.78 37.15 16.34
N ARG A 138 3.05 35.85 16.22
CA ARG A 138 4.01 34.97 16.95
C ARG A 138 3.64 34.31 18.29
N ASP A 139 3.79 32.97 18.26
CA ASP A 139 4.61 32.11 19.12
C ASP A 139 4.54 32.30 20.65
N ASP A 140 3.90 31.34 21.35
CA ASP A 140 4.37 30.74 22.62
C ASP A 140 3.22 29.97 23.31
N LEU A 141 3.07 28.66 23.05
CA LEU A 141 2.35 27.76 23.97
C LEU A 141 2.89 26.32 23.86
N SER A 142 4.08 26.09 24.40
CA SER A 142 4.56 24.74 24.75
C SER A 142 5.39 24.77 26.03
N SER A 143 4.73 24.76 27.19
CA SER A 143 5.34 24.31 28.45
C SER A 143 4.29 24.21 29.54
N SER A 144 3.84 23.00 29.83
CA SER A 144 3.53 22.49 31.18
C SER A 144 2.63 21.26 31.07
N PHE A 145 3.23 20.06 31.11
CA PHE A 145 2.70 18.93 31.89
C PHE A 145 3.75 17.82 31.88
N GLN A 146 4.67 17.90 32.84
CA GLN A 146 5.54 16.80 33.23
C GLN A 146 5.47 16.73 34.76
N GLY A 147 5.22 15.53 35.27
CA GLY A 147 5.15 15.19 36.69
C GLY A 147 3.71 14.87 37.07
N GLY A 148 3.36 13.65 37.45
CA GLY A 148 4.13 12.47 37.78
C GLY A 148 3.11 11.54 38.43
N LEU A 149 3.03 10.32 37.93
CA LEU A 149 2.22 9.25 38.50
C LEU A 149 2.92 8.76 39.76
N ASP A 150 2.18 8.68 40.86
CA ASP A 150 2.43 7.66 41.89
C ASP A 150 1.09 7.31 42.55
N GLN A 151 0.74 6.03 42.40
CA GLN A 151 0.09 5.15 43.38
C GLN A 151 -1.32 5.51 43.87
N ASP A 152 -2.17 4.59 44.28
CA ASP A 152 -2.43 3.17 44.05
C ASP A 152 -3.81 2.99 44.73
N TYR A 153 -4.54 1.95 44.36
CA TYR A 153 -5.95 1.69 44.66
C TYR A 153 -6.44 1.92 46.10
N GLY A 154 -7.70 2.39 46.22
CA GLY A 154 -8.41 2.48 47.49
C GLY A 154 -9.88 2.91 47.36
N GLU A 155 -10.70 2.02 46.82
CA GLU A 155 -12.08 1.71 47.23
C GLU A 155 -12.80 2.72 48.15
N TYR A 156 -13.87 3.38 47.67
CA TYR A 156 -15.02 3.69 48.53
C TYR A 156 -16.36 3.72 47.77
N ALA A 157 -17.21 2.84 48.29
CA ALA A 157 -18.63 2.58 48.15
C ALA A 157 -19.58 3.72 47.71
N ALA A 158 -20.60 3.23 47.01
CA ALA A 158 -21.87 3.86 46.69
C ALA A 158 -22.64 4.35 47.93
N TYR A 159 -23.34 5.48 47.78
CA TYR A 159 -24.45 5.85 48.65
C TYR A 159 -25.76 5.72 47.88
N GLY A 160 -26.60 4.80 48.35
CA GLY A 160 -28.01 4.69 48.02
C GLY A 160 -28.86 5.59 48.93
N ASP A 161 -30.01 5.98 48.39
CA ASP A 161 -31.10 6.72 49.01
C ASP A 161 -31.97 5.85 49.93
N ALA A 162 -32.75 6.57 50.77
CA ALA A 162 -34.01 6.17 51.43
C ALA A 162 -33.90 5.24 52.64
N ASP A 163 -34.69 5.34 53.72
CA ASP A 163 -35.74 6.27 54.20
C ASP A 163 -35.95 5.90 55.70
N ASP A 164 -36.75 6.72 56.39
CA ASP A 164 -37.66 6.35 57.49
C ASP A 164 -37.28 6.51 58.98
N ASP A 165 -38.07 7.41 59.60
CA ASP A 165 -38.88 7.26 60.81
C ASP A 165 -38.33 7.35 62.26
N THR A 166 -38.78 8.46 62.88
CA THR A 166 -39.48 8.63 64.18
C THR A 166 -38.78 8.56 65.55
N ASP A 167 -39.38 9.38 66.44
CA ASP A 167 -39.31 9.48 67.91
C ASP A 167 -38.11 10.25 68.49
N GLY A 168 -38.24 11.18 69.45
CA GLY A 168 -39.36 11.57 70.31
C GLY A 168 -38.80 11.87 71.72
N ALA A 169 -38.90 13.13 72.16
CA ALA A 169 -38.79 13.67 73.54
C ALA A 169 -37.45 13.60 74.31
N ASP A 170 -36.88 14.76 74.67
CA ASP A 170 -36.94 15.34 76.03
C ASP A 170 -36.14 16.68 76.15
N ASP A 171 -36.58 17.48 77.12
CA ASP A 171 -36.46 18.94 77.31
C ASP A 171 -35.20 19.37 78.15
N PRO A 172 -35.09 20.60 78.72
CA PRO A 172 -34.32 21.74 78.21
C PRO A 172 -33.11 22.15 79.08
N ASP A 173 -32.19 22.92 78.50
CA ASP A 173 -31.69 24.21 79.01
C ASP A 173 -30.29 24.53 78.46
N ALA A 174 -30.15 25.68 77.80
CA ALA A 174 -29.10 26.66 78.03
C ALA A 174 -29.05 27.65 76.86
N ARG A 175 -29.43 28.88 77.17
CA ARG A 175 -29.40 30.07 76.32
C ARG A 175 -27.98 30.38 75.86
N THR A 176 -27.79 30.60 74.56
CA THR A 176 -26.92 31.67 74.06
C THR A 176 -27.40 32.14 72.69
N ASP A 177 -27.72 33.44 72.62
CA ASP A 177 -28.08 34.18 71.42
C ASP A 177 -26.89 34.29 70.45
N GLY A 178 -27.15 34.04 69.17
CA GLY A 178 -26.12 34.12 68.13
C GLY A 178 -26.68 34.04 66.71
N HIS A 179 -27.38 35.09 66.27
CA HIS A 179 -27.59 35.50 64.87
C HIS A 179 -27.64 34.41 63.78
N ARG A 180 -28.79 33.73 63.65
CA ARG A 180 -29.17 33.08 62.38
C ARG A 180 -29.45 34.14 61.31
N ARG A 181 -28.42 34.53 60.55
CA ARG A 181 -28.59 35.17 59.23
C ARG A 181 -29.13 34.12 58.25
N ARG A 182 -30.45 33.93 58.28
CA ARG A 182 -31.23 33.29 57.22
C ARG A 182 -31.25 34.22 56.01
N ARG A 183 -30.17 34.25 55.22
CA ARG A 183 -30.25 34.70 53.82
C ARG A 183 -30.13 33.47 52.94
N GLN A 184 -31.29 32.94 52.60
CA GLN A 184 -31.51 31.92 51.58
C GLN A 184 -30.56 32.14 50.40
N ARG A 185 -29.70 31.16 50.11
CA ARG A 185 -29.19 30.96 48.77
C ARG A 185 -30.41 30.86 47.85
N ARG A 186 -30.71 31.94 47.14
CA ARG A 186 -31.68 31.98 46.05
C ARG A 186 -31.13 30.99 45.01
N LYS A 187 -31.51 29.71 45.11
CA LYS A 187 -31.47 28.80 43.96
C LYS A 187 -32.38 29.49 42.96
N ASP A 188 -31.81 30.13 41.95
CA ASP A 188 -32.57 30.82 40.90
C ASP A 188 -33.64 29.86 40.38
N ARG A 189 -34.87 30.01 40.89
CA ARG A 189 -36.03 29.24 40.47
C ARG A 189 -36.34 29.80 39.09
N LEU A 190 -35.80 29.13 38.08
CA LEU A 190 -36.14 29.34 36.68
C LEU A 190 -37.65 29.57 36.57
N THR A 191 -38.04 30.65 35.93
CA THR A 191 -39.45 31.00 35.71
C THR A 191 -40.14 29.86 34.97
N PRO A 192 -41.48 29.69 35.09
CA PRO A 192 -42.22 28.66 34.37
C PRO A 192 -41.94 28.68 32.84
N ALA A 193 -41.77 29.87 32.27
CA ALA A 193 -41.37 30.06 30.87
C ALA A 193 -39.95 29.55 30.58
N GLN A 194 -38.97 29.84 31.46
CA GLN A 194 -37.60 29.31 31.34
C GLN A 194 -37.54 27.79 31.49
N ARG A 195 -38.37 27.19 32.36
CA ARG A 195 -38.48 25.72 32.50
C ARG A 195 -39.11 25.08 31.26
N ARG A 196 -40.15 25.68 30.68
CA ARG A 196 -40.76 25.22 29.43
C ARG A 196 -39.76 25.32 28.26
N ARG A 197 -39.03 26.43 28.15
CA ARG A 197 -37.96 26.60 27.14
C ARG A 197 -36.84 25.57 27.30
N ARG A 198 -36.38 25.30 28.53
CA ARG A 198 -35.38 24.23 28.78
C ARG A 198 -35.90 22.83 28.47
N LYS A 199 -37.17 22.51 28.76
CA LYS A 199 -37.79 21.23 28.37
C LYS A 199 -37.88 21.10 26.86
N LEU A 200 -38.24 22.18 26.16
CA LEU A 200 -38.29 22.20 24.70
C LEU A 200 -36.89 22.02 24.10
N ILE A 201 -35.89 22.77 24.59
CA ILE A 201 -34.49 22.63 24.16
C ILE A 201 -33.99 21.19 24.41
N ARG A 202 -34.24 20.61 25.59
CA ARG A 202 -33.86 19.22 25.89
C ARG A 202 -34.53 18.22 24.95
N ARG A 203 -35.81 18.41 24.60
CA ARG A 203 -36.52 17.57 23.63
C ARG A 203 -35.99 17.74 22.21
N CYS A 204 -35.69 18.96 21.79
CA CYS A 204 -35.06 19.22 20.50
C CYS A 204 -33.67 18.61 20.44
N VAL A 205 -32.85 18.77 21.48
CA VAL A 205 -31.52 18.14 21.58
C VAL A 205 -31.63 16.63 21.56
N ALA A 206 -32.52 16.04 22.37
CA ALA A 206 -32.77 14.60 22.36
C ALA A 206 -33.29 14.10 21.00
N GLY A 207 -34.15 14.87 20.33
CA GLY A 207 -34.65 14.56 18.99
C GLY A 207 -33.54 14.62 17.92
N VAL A 208 -32.65 15.61 18.01
CA VAL A 208 -31.46 15.72 17.14
C VAL A 208 -30.52 14.54 17.36
N PHE A 209 -30.22 14.18 18.62
CA PHE A 209 -29.42 13.00 18.92
C PHE A 209 -30.10 11.72 18.45
N GLY A 210 -31.40 11.57 18.69
CA GLY A 210 -32.17 10.41 18.23
C GLY A 210 -32.13 10.26 16.71
N LEU A 211 -32.34 11.36 15.97
CA LEU A 211 -32.23 11.37 14.52
C LEU A 211 -30.80 11.05 14.06
N PHE A 212 -29.80 11.63 14.70
CA PHE A 212 -28.39 11.35 14.42
C PHE A 212 -28.06 9.86 14.58
N PHE A 213 -28.47 9.23 15.69
CA PHE A 213 -28.23 7.80 15.92
C PHE A 213 -29.05 6.91 14.97
N LEU A 214 -30.28 7.30 14.61
CA LEU A 214 -31.07 6.58 13.63
C LEU A 214 -30.43 6.61 12.24
N VAL A 215 -30.00 7.79 11.76
CA VAL A 215 -29.34 7.93 10.46
C VAL A 215 -27.99 7.22 10.45
N THR A 216 -27.19 7.38 11.51
CA THR A 216 -25.89 6.72 11.65
C THR A 216 -26.04 5.20 11.74
N GLY A 217 -27.02 4.72 12.52
CA GLY A 217 -27.32 3.30 12.66
C GLY A 217 -27.83 2.69 11.36
N TYR A 218 -28.68 3.40 10.61
CA TYR A 218 -29.12 2.96 9.28
C TYR A 218 -27.97 2.90 8.27
N SER A 219 -27.09 3.92 8.25
CA SER A 219 -25.90 3.94 7.39
C SER A 219 -24.93 2.80 7.72
N LEU A 220 -24.64 2.58 9.01
CA LEU A 220 -23.76 1.50 9.45
C LEU A 220 -24.38 0.12 9.17
N TYR A 221 -25.69 -0.03 9.36
CA TYR A 221 -26.41 -1.24 9.00
C TYR A 221 -26.27 -1.55 7.50
N GLY A 222 -26.37 -0.53 6.65
CA GLY A 222 -26.07 -0.66 5.22
C GLY A 222 -24.67 -1.24 4.99
N ALA A 223 -23.62 -0.62 5.52
CA ALA A 223 -22.25 -1.10 5.35
C ALA A 223 -22.00 -2.52 5.88
N LEU A 224 -22.66 -2.90 6.97
CA LEU A 224 -22.57 -4.24 7.56
C LEU A 224 -23.32 -5.31 6.75
N THR A 225 -24.33 -4.92 5.98
CA THR A 225 -25.17 -5.83 5.20
C THR A 225 -24.84 -5.85 3.71
N GLU A 226 -23.92 -5.00 3.25
CA GLU A 226 -23.50 -4.99 1.85
C GLU A 226 -22.92 -6.34 1.41
N PRO A 227 -23.21 -6.83 0.19
CA PRO A 227 -22.56 -8.03 -0.34
C PRO A 227 -21.04 -7.87 -0.41
N GLY A 228 -20.30 -8.91 -0.04
CA GLY A 228 -18.84 -8.88 -0.04
C GLY A 228 -18.25 -9.85 0.96
N ASN A 229 -16.95 -10.09 0.84
CA ASN A 229 -16.22 -11.06 1.64
C ASN A 229 -15.45 -10.42 2.82
N MET A 230 -15.63 -9.11 3.09
CA MET A 230 -15.03 -8.43 4.25
C MET A 230 -15.55 -8.94 5.59
N SER A 231 -14.66 -8.96 6.59
CA SER A 231 -15.04 -9.14 7.98
C SER A 231 -15.88 -7.95 8.50
N ALA A 232 -16.69 -8.17 9.54
CA ALA A 232 -17.47 -7.11 10.16
C ALA A 232 -16.58 -5.95 10.66
N GLN A 233 -15.40 -6.27 11.18
CA GLN A 233 -14.42 -5.27 11.61
C GLN A 233 -13.92 -4.41 10.43
N ALA A 234 -13.58 -5.03 9.30
CA ALA A 234 -13.14 -4.33 8.10
C ALA A 234 -14.25 -3.41 7.56
N ARG A 235 -15.51 -3.89 7.53
CA ARG A 235 -16.69 -3.09 7.11
C ARG A 235 -16.88 -1.86 7.96
N VAL A 236 -16.78 -1.99 9.29
CA VAL A 236 -16.88 -0.86 10.23
C VAL A 236 -15.74 0.13 10.01
N ALA A 237 -14.51 -0.34 9.84
CA ALA A 237 -13.36 0.51 9.61
C ALA A 237 -13.50 1.35 8.32
N GLU A 238 -14.00 0.72 7.26
CA GLU A 238 -14.21 1.34 5.95
C GLU A 238 -15.37 2.33 5.95
N TRP A 239 -16.49 1.95 6.58
CA TRP A 239 -17.59 2.87 6.83
C TRP A 239 -17.12 4.10 7.61
N ALA A 240 -16.36 3.90 8.69
CA ALA A 240 -15.87 5.00 9.52
C ALA A 240 -14.90 5.93 8.75
N ARG A 241 -14.01 5.38 7.91
CA ARG A 241 -13.16 6.17 7.01
C ARG A 241 -13.97 6.99 6.01
N GLY A 242 -15.03 6.41 5.45
CA GLY A 242 -15.95 7.09 4.54
C GLY A 242 -16.83 8.17 5.18
N HIS A 243 -16.94 8.21 6.52
CA HIS A 243 -17.84 9.09 7.27
C HIS A 243 -17.12 10.08 8.20
N TRP A 244 -15.94 10.58 7.79
CA TRP A 244 -15.14 11.57 8.53
C TRP A 244 -14.62 11.09 9.90
N MET A 245 -14.73 9.78 10.19
CA MET A 245 -14.20 9.15 11.41
C MET A 245 -12.87 8.43 11.15
N GLY A 246 -12.20 8.73 10.03
CA GLY A 246 -10.87 8.19 9.72
C GLY A 246 -9.88 8.37 10.88
N TRP A 247 -9.95 9.49 11.60
CA TRP A 247 -9.14 9.74 12.80
C TRP A 247 -9.34 8.70 13.92
N ALA A 248 -10.56 8.19 14.10
CA ALA A 248 -10.89 7.22 15.13
C ALA A 248 -10.45 5.81 14.73
N VAL A 249 -10.57 5.46 13.45
CA VAL A 249 -10.04 4.22 12.89
C VAL A 249 -8.53 4.20 12.99
N THR A 250 -7.86 5.26 12.55
CA THR A 250 -6.42 5.42 12.71
C THR A 250 -6.04 5.35 14.19
N TRP A 251 -6.82 5.92 15.12
CA TRP A 251 -6.56 5.79 16.56
C TRP A 251 -6.71 4.35 17.09
N LEU A 252 -7.69 3.57 16.64
CA LEU A 252 -7.84 2.16 17.02
C LEU A 252 -6.72 1.29 16.44
N GLU A 253 -6.43 1.47 15.15
CA GLU A 253 -5.28 0.83 14.50
C GLU A 253 -3.98 1.22 15.21
N ASN A 254 -3.87 2.45 15.77
CA ASN A 254 -2.74 2.89 16.59
C ASN A 254 -2.60 2.10 17.88
N GLN A 255 -3.71 1.76 18.53
CA GLN A 255 -3.65 0.96 19.76
C GLN A 255 -3.28 -0.49 19.45
N GLN A 256 -3.81 -1.05 18.35
CA GLN A 256 -3.47 -2.40 17.92
C GLN A 256 -1.99 -2.51 17.51
N TYR A 257 -1.46 -1.55 16.75
CA TYR A 257 -0.06 -1.55 16.36
C TYR A 257 0.92 -1.40 17.53
N GLN A 258 0.59 -0.64 18.58
CA GLN A 258 1.45 -0.55 19.76
C GLN A 258 1.57 -1.89 20.49
N ASN A 259 0.54 -2.73 20.41
CA ASN A 259 0.56 -4.08 20.98
C ASN A 259 1.29 -5.08 20.07
N ASP A 260 1.25 -4.87 18.74
CA ASP A 260 1.72 -5.84 17.73
C ASP A 260 2.88 -5.33 16.85
N LYS A 261 3.65 -4.34 17.32
CA LYS A 261 4.77 -3.76 16.56
C LYS A 261 5.77 -4.86 16.15
N PRO A 262 6.26 -4.86 14.89
CA PRO A 262 7.31 -5.80 14.48
C PRO A 262 8.48 -5.81 15.45
N LYS A 263 8.87 -7.00 15.90
CA LYS A 263 9.97 -7.14 16.86
C LYS A 263 11.30 -6.91 16.16
N THR A 264 12.16 -6.12 16.79
CA THR A 264 13.56 -5.98 16.38
C THR A 264 14.33 -7.27 16.73
N GLY A 265 15.22 -7.70 15.84
CA GLY A 265 15.94 -8.96 15.88
C GLY A 265 15.08 -10.17 15.48
N GLY A 266 15.28 -11.27 16.20
CA GLY A 266 14.60 -12.55 15.94
C GLY A 266 15.31 -13.40 14.88
N ASN A 267 14.78 -14.61 14.69
CA ASN A 267 15.25 -15.56 13.70
C ASN A 267 14.06 -16.07 12.89
N LEU A 268 14.32 -16.50 11.66
CA LEU A 268 13.34 -17.21 10.86
C LEU A 268 12.89 -18.48 11.57
N SER A 269 11.59 -18.76 11.53
CA SER A 269 11.04 -20.01 12.03
C SER A 269 11.52 -21.20 11.18
N PRO A 270 11.44 -22.44 11.71
CA PRO A 270 11.74 -23.63 10.91
C PRO A 270 10.88 -23.75 9.64
N SER A 271 9.62 -23.29 9.67
CA SER A 271 8.75 -23.28 8.50
C SER A 271 9.23 -22.28 7.44
N GLN A 272 9.59 -21.06 7.86
CA GLN A 272 10.14 -20.04 6.94
C GLN A 272 11.47 -20.50 6.33
N LEU A 273 12.32 -21.18 7.10
CA LEU A 273 13.56 -21.77 6.57
C LEU A 273 13.28 -22.90 5.57
N ALA A 274 12.22 -23.68 5.77
CA ALA A 274 11.80 -24.72 4.83
C ALA A 274 11.22 -24.11 3.55
N ASP A 275 10.46 -23.01 3.66
CA ASP A 275 9.89 -22.29 2.51
C ASP A 275 10.98 -21.65 1.63
N LEU A 276 12.09 -21.22 2.23
CA LEU A 276 13.27 -20.72 1.51
C LEU A 276 14.15 -21.83 0.94
N ALA A 277 14.09 -23.04 1.51
CA ALA A 277 14.95 -24.11 1.07
C ALA A 277 14.66 -24.48 -0.39
N PRO A 278 15.68 -24.87 -1.17
CA PRO A 278 15.46 -25.36 -2.53
C PRO A 278 14.42 -26.49 -2.52
N PRO A 279 13.45 -26.50 -3.45
CA PRO A 279 12.44 -27.55 -3.48
C PRO A 279 13.10 -28.92 -3.60
N THR A 280 12.68 -29.85 -2.74
CA THR A 280 13.13 -31.26 -2.77
C THR A 280 12.48 -32.06 -3.90
N SER A 281 11.39 -31.55 -4.49
CA SER A 281 10.79 -32.07 -5.72
C SER A 281 11.51 -31.52 -6.95
N ALA A 282 11.48 -32.25 -8.05
CA ALA A 282 12.02 -31.79 -9.33
C ALA A 282 11.40 -30.44 -9.72
N ALA A 283 12.24 -29.42 -9.90
CA ALA A 283 11.81 -28.13 -10.41
C ALA A 283 11.13 -28.31 -11.78
N PRO A 284 10.19 -27.41 -12.16
CA PRO A 284 9.58 -27.44 -13.48
C PRO A 284 10.65 -27.48 -14.57
N SER A 285 10.50 -28.36 -15.56
CA SER A 285 11.42 -28.39 -16.70
C SER A 285 11.20 -27.14 -17.55
N LEU A 286 12.20 -26.26 -17.57
CA LEU A 286 12.19 -25.08 -18.43
C LEU A 286 12.58 -25.44 -19.88
N ALA A 287 12.08 -24.66 -20.83
CA ALA A 287 12.45 -24.80 -22.23
C ALA A 287 13.95 -24.47 -22.44
N LYS A 288 14.49 -24.94 -23.57
CA LYS A 288 15.89 -24.69 -23.92
C LYS A 288 16.14 -23.19 -24.07
N ASN A 289 17.14 -22.66 -23.36
CA ASN A 289 17.54 -21.25 -23.24
C ASN A 289 16.71 -20.41 -22.25
N GLU A 290 15.65 -20.95 -21.67
CA GLU A 290 14.97 -20.28 -20.57
C GLU A 290 15.77 -20.45 -19.28
N GLN A 291 15.89 -19.37 -18.51
CA GLN A 291 16.65 -19.35 -17.26
C GLN A 291 15.86 -18.65 -16.17
N VAL A 292 16.11 -19.10 -14.95
CA VAL A 292 15.68 -18.43 -13.73
C VAL A 292 16.48 -17.14 -13.57
N LEU A 293 15.84 -16.10 -13.06
CA LEU A 293 16.49 -14.81 -12.81
C LEU A 293 17.68 -14.96 -11.84
N PRO A 294 18.72 -14.11 -11.98
CA PRO A 294 19.84 -14.12 -11.04
C PRO A 294 19.36 -13.74 -9.63
N PRO A 295 19.99 -14.30 -8.57
CA PRO A 295 19.55 -14.06 -7.20
C PRO A 295 19.56 -12.57 -6.83
N MET A 296 18.58 -12.17 -6.02
CA MET A 296 18.49 -10.80 -5.52
C MET A 296 19.67 -10.46 -4.60
N LYS A 297 20.12 -9.20 -4.63
CA LYS A 297 21.14 -8.70 -3.71
C LYS A 297 20.62 -8.76 -2.25
N PRO A 298 21.27 -9.50 -1.34
CA PRO A 298 20.80 -9.64 0.04
C PRO A 298 20.77 -8.32 0.81
N PHE A 299 19.77 -8.13 1.69
CA PHE A 299 19.70 -7.00 2.63
C PHE A 299 20.54 -7.21 3.88
N VAL A 300 20.82 -8.47 4.19
CA VAL A 300 21.55 -8.91 5.37
C VAL A 300 22.92 -9.47 4.96
N PRO A 301 23.96 -9.32 5.79
CA PRO A 301 25.31 -9.79 5.45
C PRO A 301 25.41 -11.32 5.34
N ASN A 302 24.56 -12.05 6.07
CA ASN A 302 24.55 -13.52 6.11
C ASN A 302 23.16 -14.05 5.69
N PRO A 303 22.88 -14.10 4.37
CA PRO A 303 21.64 -14.71 3.89
C PRO A 303 21.62 -16.21 4.22
N VAL A 304 20.44 -16.74 4.54
CA VAL A 304 20.26 -18.18 4.71
C VAL A 304 20.20 -18.88 3.34
N PRO A 305 20.42 -20.21 3.25
CA PRO A 305 20.30 -20.92 1.98
C PRO A 305 18.94 -20.68 1.32
N GLY A 306 18.95 -20.36 0.02
CA GLY A 306 17.74 -20.08 -0.76
C GLY A 306 17.18 -18.66 -0.62
N GLU A 307 17.65 -17.87 0.36
CA GLU A 307 17.21 -16.49 0.54
C GLU A 307 17.54 -15.63 -0.70
N GLY A 308 16.52 -14.96 -1.25
CA GLY A 308 16.63 -14.12 -2.45
C GLY A 308 16.81 -14.88 -3.76
N GLN A 309 16.75 -16.22 -3.76
CA GLN A 309 16.74 -17.01 -5.00
C GLN A 309 15.37 -16.93 -5.66
N TRP A 310 15.34 -16.84 -6.99
CA TRP A 310 14.10 -16.87 -7.74
C TRP A 310 13.65 -18.30 -8.00
N HIS A 311 12.35 -18.53 -7.91
CA HIS A 311 11.71 -19.82 -8.17
C HIS A 311 10.64 -19.65 -9.24
N PRO A 312 10.64 -20.47 -10.31
CA PRO A 312 9.59 -20.42 -11.33
C PRO A 312 8.29 -21.01 -10.76
N THR A 313 7.34 -20.13 -10.43
CA THR A 313 6.08 -20.49 -9.76
C THR A 313 4.96 -20.71 -10.76
N VAL A 314 5.00 -20.03 -11.91
CA VAL A 314 4.11 -20.29 -13.04
C VAL A 314 4.95 -20.50 -14.28
N VAL A 315 4.81 -21.68 -14.90
CA VAL A 315 5.50 -22.05 -16.14
C VAL A 315 4.47 -22.39 -17.21
N VAL A 316 4.51 -21.68 -18.32
CA VAL A 316 3.60 -21.87 -19.47
C VAL A 316 4.44 -22.27 -20.66
N ASN A 317 4.18 -23.45 -21.24
CA ASN A 317 4.94 -23.98 -22.38
C ASN A 317 6.47 -24.00 -22.17
N GLY A 318 6.92 -24.22 -20.93
CA GLY A 318 8.33 -24.23 -20.55
C GLY A 318 8.94 -22.84 -20.28
N ILE A 319 8.17 -21.76 -20.42
CA ILE A 319 8.59 -20.38 -20.14
C ILE A 319 8.17 -20.01 -18.71
N PRO A 320 9.10 -19.53 -17.86
CA PRO A 320 8.79 -19.11 -16.49
C PRO A 320 8.12 -17.72 -16.48
N VAL A 321 6.80 -17.68 -16.70
CA VAL A 321 6.01 -16.45 -16.79
C VAL A 321 5.94 -15.71 -15.46
N VAL A 322 5.90 -16.44 -14.33
CA VAL A 322 5.98 -15.84 -12.98
C VAL A 322 7.11 -16.51 -12.22
N GLN A 323 8.01 -15.69 -11.68
CA GLN A 323 9.07 -16.12 -10.78
C GLN A 323 8.93 -15.40 -9.44
N THR A 324 9.11 -16.10 -8.33
CA THR A 324 8.98 -15.52 -6.99
C THR A 324 10.24 -15.74 -6.17
N ALA A 325 10.57 -14.80 -5.30
CA ALA A 325 11.65 -14.89 -4.34
C ALA A 325 11.18 -14.42 -2.97
N GLN A 326 11.78 -14.97 -1.90
CA GLN A 326 11.56 -14.51 -0.53
C GLN A 326 12.89 -14.20 0.13
N LEU A 327 12.91 -13.15 0.96
CA LEU A 327 14.10 -12.70 1.66
C LEU A 327 13.76 -11.83 2.86
N ARG A 328 14.70 -11.72 3.81
CA ARG A 328 14.65 -10.65 4.80
C ARG A 328 15.02 -9.35 4.09
N SER A 329 14.15 -8.35 4.20
CA SER A 329 14.30 -7.04 3.54
C SER A 329 14.70 -5.92 4.48
N ASP A 330 14.87 -6.23 5.77
CA ASP A 330 15.24 -5.27 6.80
C ASP A 330 16.20 -5.94 7.80
N PRO A 331 17.38 -5.35 8.07
CA PRO A 331 18.39 -5.94 8.95
C PRO A 331 18.01 -5.88 10.43
N ASP A 332 17.04 -5.04 10.80
CA ASP A 332 16.57 -4.90 12.18
C ASP A 332 15.38 -5.83 12.46
N HIS A 333 14.64 -6.31 11.46
CA HIS A 333 13.43 -7.14 11.62
C HIS A 333 13.59 -8.55 11.02
N LEU A 334 14.58 -9.30 11.54
CA LEU A 334 15.09 -10.53 10.93
C LEU A 334 14.15 -11.74 10.93
N GLN A 335 13.10 -11.75 11.73
CA GLN A 335 12.10 -12.83 11.75
C GLN A 335 11.00 -12.69 10.69
N TYR A 336 11.00 -11.61 9.91
CA TYR A 336 9.96 -11.31 8.93
C TYR A 336 10.51 -11.46 7.51
N LEU A 337 9.89 -12.35 6.73
CA LEU A 337 10.17 -12.47 5.30
C LEU A 337 9.31 -11.48 4.52
N SER A 338 9.95 -10.87 3.53
CA SER A 338 9.29 -10.20 2.43
C SER A 338 9.38 -11.08 1.19
N ALA A 339 8.45 -10.87 0.27
CA ALA A 339 8.37 -11.63 -0.95
C ALA A 339 8.21 -10.72 -2.16
N VAL A 340 8.71 -11.21 -3.29
CA VAL A 340 8.68 -10.52 -4.58
C VAL A 340 8.20 -11.48 -5.64
N ALA A 341 7.39 -10.99 -6.57
CA ALA A 341 6.99 -11.69 -7.78
C ALA A 341 7.41 -10.87 -9.00
N TRP A 342 8.17 -11.48 -9.90
CA TRP A 342 8.48 -10.96 -11.22
C TRP A 342 7.59 -11.64 -12.26
N MET A 343 7.09 -10.87 -13.22
CA MET A 343 6.15 -11.33 -14.23
C MET A 343 6.61 -10.92 -15.63
N ASP A 344 6.74 -11.90 -16.51
CA ASP A 344 7.10 -11.68 -17.92
C ASP A 344 5.90 -11.13 -18.69
N GLN A 345 5.97 -9.85 -19.01
CA GLN A 345 4.91 -9.16 -19.72
C GLN A 345 4.75 -9.59 -21.18
N LYS A 346 5.76 -10.22 -21.78
CA LYS A 346 5.63 -10.77 -23.14
C LYS A 346 4.68 -11.97 -23.18
N HIS A 347 4.55 -12.68 -22.06
CA HIS A 347 3.75 -13.88 -21.92
C HIS A 347 2.58 -13.72 -20.92
N ALA A 348 2.34 -12.50 -20.45
CA ALA A 348 1.30 -12.18 -19.48
C ALA A 348 0.47 -10.96 -19.89
N SER A 349 -0.85 -11.02 -19.67
CA SER A 349 -1.80 -9.91 -19.82
C SER A 349 -2.31 -9.45 -18.46
N PHE A 350 -2.39 -8.14 -18.26
CA PHE A 350 -2.79 -7.49 -17.02
C PHE A 350 -4.15 -6.81 -17.20
N VAL A 351 -5.10 -7.11 -16.31
CA VAL A 351 -6.47 -6.60 -16.38
C VAL A 351 -6.84 -5.98 -15.04
N LEU A 352 -7.18 -4.70 -15.07
CA LEU A 352 -7.70 -3.97 -13.91
C LEU A 352 -9.20 -4.23 -13.74
N HIS A 353 -9.60 -4.67 -12.54
CA HIS A 353 -10.98 -4.90 -12.14
C HIS A 353 -11.44 -3.84 -11.15
N PRO A 354 -12.65 -3.25 -11.31
CA PRO A 354 -13.20 -2.33 -10.33
C PRO A 354 -13.72 -3.09 -9.11
N GLY A 355 -13.62 -2.50 -7.92
CA GLY A 355 -14.30 -3.01 -6.73
C GLY A 355 -15.80 -2.67 -6.72
N SER A 356 -16.58 -3.45 -5.97
CA SER A 356 -18.02 -3.26 -5.80
C SER A 356 -18.39 -1.94 -5.14
N GLN A 357 -17.52 -1.42 -4.26
CA GLN A 357 -17.68 -0.14 -3.59
C GLN A 357 -16.76 0.93 -4.15
N GLN A 358 -15.50 0.60 -4.40
CA GLN A 358 -14.50 1.57 -4.87
C GLN A 358 -13.74 1.01 -6.08
N PRO A 359 -13.95 1.57 -7.29
CA PRO A 359 -14.79 2.73 -7.63
C PRO A 359 -16.31 2.44 -7.74
N GLY A 360 -16.74 1.20 -7.54
CA GLY A 360 -18.07 0.70 -7.90
C GLY A 360 -18.08 0.07 -9.29
N THR A 361 -19.06 -0.77 -9.60
CA THR A 361 -19.12 -1.52 -10.88
C THR A 361 -19.93 -0.83 -11.97
N ALA A 362 -20.62 0.27 -11.66
CA ALA A 362 -21.63 0.89 -12.52
C ALA A 362 -21.12 1.24 -13.93
N GLY A 363 -21.43 0.34 -14.86
CA GLY A 363 -21.10 0.38 -16.27
C GLY A 363 -19.60 0.36 -16.59
N TYR A 364 -18.81 -0.32 -15.77
CA TYR A 364 -17.57 -0.93 -16.24
C TYR A 364 -17.91 -2.29 -16.85
N ASN A 365 -17.14 -2.72 -17.85
CA ASN A 365 -17.30 -4.06 -18.43
C ASN A 365 -16.63 -5.14 -17.58
N GLN A 366 -15.65 -4.77 -16.77
CA GLN A 366 -14.99 -5.67 -15.83
C GLN A 366 -15.83 -5.81 -14.56
N THR A 367 -15.84 -7.01 -14.01
CA THR A 367 -16.55 -7.40 -12.79
C THR A 367 -15.70 -7.16 -11.55
N ASP A 368 -16.34 -7.09 -10.39
CA ASP A 368 -15.71 -6.99 -9.06
C ASP A 368 -15.28 -8.34 -8.48
N HIS A 369 -15.33 -9.40 -9.28
CA HIS A 369 -14.89 -10.75 -8.96
C HIS A 369 -14.61 -11.50 -10.26
N LEU A 370 -13.86 -12.59 -10.16
CA LEU A 370 -13.54 -13.48 -11.26
C LEU A 370 -14.45 -14.70 -11.21
N SER A 371 -15.06 -15.04 -12.35
CA SER A 371 -15.88 -16.25 -12.47
C SER A 371 -15.88 -16.79 -13.91
N GLY A 372 -16.25 -18.07 -14.05
CA GLY A 372 -16.43 -18.72 -15.35
C GLY A 372 -15.19 -18.60 -16.24
N ASP A 373 -15.38 -18.07 -17.45
CA ASP A 373 -14.29 -17.93 -18.43
C ASP A 373 -13.16 -16.99 -17.99
N GLN A 374 -13.39 -16.11 -17.00
CA GLN A 374 -12.34 -15.26 -16.43
C GLN A 374 -11.33 -16.04 -15.57
N LEU A 375 -11.56 -17.32 -15.29
CA LEU A 375 -10.62 -18.18 -14.58
C LEU A 375 -9.68 -18.94 -15.53
N LYS A 376 -10.05 -19.03 -16.82
CA LYS A 376 -9.18 -19.63 -17.84
C LYS A 376 -7.90 -18.83 -17.97
N ASN A 377 -6.77 -19.53 -17.98
CA ASN A 377 -5.44 -18.93 -18.10
C ASN A 377 -5.10 -17.91 -17.00
N LEU A 378 -5.89 -17.83 -15.92
CA LEU A 378 -5.56 -16.99 -14.78
C LEU A 378 -4.27 -17.54 -14.13
N ILE A 379 -3.27 -16.69 -13.97
CA ILE A 379 -1.96 -17.06 -13.42
C ILE A 379 -1.58 -16.29 -12.17
N ALA A 380 -2.10 -15.08 -11.98
CA ALA A 380 -1.89 -14.31 -10.75
C ALA A 380 -2.99 -13.27 -10.51
N THR A 381 -3.07 -12.79 -9.27
CA THR A 381 -3.87 -11.61 -8.88
C THR A 381 -3.18 -10.85 -7.77
N TRP A 382 -3.42 -9.53 -7.68
CA TRP A 382 -3.00 -8.71 -6.54
C TRP A 382 -3.98 -7.57 -6.21
N ASN A 383 -3.81 -6.98 -5.04
CA ASN A 383 -4.66 -5.89 -4.54
C ASN A 383 -4.42 -4.53 -5.23
N GLY A 384 -5.45 -3.69 -5.26
CA GLY A 384 -5.30 -2.30 -5.71
C GLY A 384 -4.59 -1.38 -4.72
N ALA A 385 -4.67 -0.09 -5.04
CA ALA A 385 -4.11 1.03 -4.29
C ALA A 385 -5.03 1.50 -3.14
N PHE A 386 -4.68 2.62 -2.50
CA PHE A 386 -5.44 3.18 -1.38
C PHE A 386 -6.84 3.61 -1.80
N LEU A 387 -7.69 3.87 -0.80
CA LEU A 387 -9.08 4.29 -1.01
C LEU A 387 -9.21 5.49 -1.94
N LEU A 388 -10.09 5.36 -2.92
CA LEU A 388 -10.49 6.46 -3.81
C LEU A 388 -11.47 7.42 -3.13
N LYS A 389 -12.19 6.94 -2.11
CA LYS A 389 -13.05 7.73 -1.23
C LYS A 389 -12.76 7.34 0.22
N PRO A 390 -12.23 8.27 1.05
CA PRO A 390 -12.23 9.73 0.90
C PRO A 390 -11.10 10.33 0.02
N ASN A 391 -10.40 9.50 -0.77
CA ASN A 391 -9.23 9.83 -1.61
C ASN A 391 -7.90 9.77 -0.85
N ASP A 392 -7.68 8.71 -0.07
CA ASP A 392 -6.38 8.42 0.55
C ASP A 392 -5.29 8.13 -0.51
N ALA A 393 -5.70 7.75 -1.73
CA ALA A 393 -4.79 7.54 -2.86
C ALA A 393 -4.19 8.82 -3.47
N HIS A 394 -4.76 9.99 -3.15
CA HIS A 394 -4.39 11.28 -3.75
C HIS A 394 -4.42 11.29 -5.29
N GLY A 395 -5.30 10.46 -5.88
CA GLY A 395 -5.35 10.25 -7.32
C GLY A 395 -6.67 9.67 -7.79
N GLY A 396 -6.74 9.37 -9.08
CA GLY A 396 -7.95 8.85 -9.72
C GLY A 396 -7.87 7.37 -10.08
N PHE A 397 -9.02 6.89 -10.54
CA PHE A 397 -9.18 5.62 -11.22
C PHE A 397 -9.81 5.89 -12.59
N TYR A 398 -9.30 5.26 -13.63
CA TYR A 398 -9.87 5.24 -14.97
C TYR A 398 -9.98 3.81 -15.47
N LEU A 399 -11.11 3.46 -16.08
CA LEU A 399 -11.29 2.18 -16.77
C LEU A 399 -12.29 2.36 -17.92
N ASN A 400 -11.85 2.07 -19.13
CA ASN A 400 -12.65 2.05 -20.36
C ASN A 400 -13.56 3.28 -20.54
N GLY A 401 -12.97 4.48 -20.49
CA GLY A 401 -13.69 5.74 -20.73
C GLY A 401 -14.40 6.31 -19.50
N LYS A 402 -14.36 5.63 -18.36
CA LYS A 402 -14.98 6.08 -17.11
C LYS A 402 -13.94 6.37 -16.05
N THR A 403 -14.19 7.40 -15.25
CA THR A 403 -13.30 7.84 -14.18
C THR A 403 -14.03 7.88 -12.85
N PHE A 404 -13.35 7.47 -11.80
CA PHE A 404 -13.66 7.83 -10.42
C PHE A 404 -12.59 8.80 -9.92
N GLY A 405 -13.03 9.95 -9.39
CA GLY A 405 -12.11 11.04 -9.08
C GLY A 405 -11.49 11.65 -10.34
N LYS A 406 -10.33 12.30 -10.20
CA LYS A 406 -9.57 12.89 -11.30
C LYS A 406 -8.18 12.28 -11.33
N LEU A 407 -7.69 11.97 -12.52
CA LEU A 407 -6.28 11.64 -12.70
C LEU A 407 -5.43 12.89 -12.49
N VAL A 408 -4.35 12.77 -11.73
CA VAL A 408 -3.46 13.87 -11.34
C VAL A 408 -2.13 13.71 -12.07
N ASP A 409 -1.65 14.81 -12.67
CA ASP A 409 -0.35 14.84 -13.36
C ASP A 409 0.80 14.61 -12.36
N GLY A 410 1.80 13.84 -12.77
CA GLY A 410 2.95 13.46 -11.95
C GLY A 410 2.68 12.36 -10.93
N GLN A 411 1.41 12.06 -10.61
CA GLN A 411 1.05 11.03 -9.64
C GLN A 411 1.49 9.65 -10.11
N ALA A 412 2.00 8.82 -9.21
CA ALA A 412 2.37 7.46 -9.56
C ALA A 412 1.14 6.65 -9.99
N SER A 413 1.29 5.91 -11.09
CA SER A 413 0.18 5.26 -11.78
C SER A 413 0.56 3.91 -12.34
N GLU A 414 -0.30 2.92 -12.10
CA GLU A 414 -0.42 1.73 -12.94
C GLU A 414 -1.26 2.11 -14.17
N VAL A 415 -0.73 1.87 -15.37
CA VAL A 415 -1.41 2.16 -16.64
C VAL A 415 -1.53 0.87 -17.43
N PHE A 416 -2.75 0.50 -17.82
CA PHE A 416 -3.09 -0.75 -18.50
C PHE A 416 -3.45 -0.48 -19.95
N TYR A 417 -2.96 -1.31 -20.87
CA TYR A 417 -3.12 -1.11 -22.31
C TYR A 417 -3.97 -2.20 -22.98
N LYS A 418 -4.52 -1.88 -24.16
CA LYS A 418 -5.37 -2.77 -24.96
C LYS A 418 -4.69 -4.08 -25.37
N ASP A 419 -3.38 -4.07 -25.52
CA ASP A 419 -2.58 -5.26 -25.87
C ASP A 419 -2.30 -6.16 -24.64
N GLY A 420 -2.90 -5.84 -23.49
CA GLY A 420 -2.75 -6.54 -22.23
C GLY A 420 -1.51 -6.14 -21.45
N THR A 421 -0.63 -5.29 -21.98
CA THR A 421 0.53 -4.82 -21.22
C THR A 421 0.13 -3.74 -20.20
N MET A 422 1.02 -3.43 -19.28
CA MET A 422 0.94 -2.38 -18.28
C MET A 422 2.29 -1.69 -18.08
N ASN A 423 2.25 -0.48 -17.55
CA ASN A 423 3.41 0.32 -17.22
C ASN A 423 3.20 0.99 -15.85
N VAL A 424 4.29 1.36 -15.18
CA VAL A 424 4.28 2.06 -13.90
C VAL A 424 5.10 3.33 -14.02
N GLY A 425 4.55 4.48 -13.60
CA GLY A 425 5.32 5.71 -13.54
C GLY A 425 4.47 6.96 -13.30
N PRO A 426 5.03 8.16 -13.53
CA PRO A 426 4.35 9.41 -13.21
C PRO A 426 3.40 9.79 -14.36
N TRP A 427 2.12 9.95 -14.04
CA TRP A 427 1.07 10.22 -15.03
C TRP A 427 1.31 11.53 -15.78
N ASN A 428 1.05 11.53 -17.08
CA ASN A 428 1.22 12.62 -18.03
C ASN A 428 2.64 13.22 -18.16
N THR A 429 3.57 12.93 -17.25
CA THR A 429 4.94 13.46 -17.26
C THR A 429 5.98 12.38 -17.59
N GLY A 430 5.64 11.10 -17.42
CA GLY A 430 6.48 9.98 -17.77
C GLY A 430 6.27 9.46 -19.20
N PRO A 431 7.23 8.68 -19.74
CA PRO A 431 7.16 8.17 -21.10
C PRO A 431 6.01 7.17 -21.27
N ASN A 432 5.17 7.40 -22.28
CA ASN A 432 4.00 6.59 -22.62
C ASN A 432 2.93 6.49 -21.51
N LEU A 433 2.89 7.46 -20.59
CA LEU A 433 1.96 7.49 -19.45
C LEU A 433 0.93 8.61 -19.59
N GLN A 434 0.43 8.80 -20.81
CA GLN A 434 -0.60 9.81 -21.11
C GLN A 434 -1.87 9.12 -21.59
N LEU A 435 -3.02 9.77 -21.41
CA LEU A 435 -4.26 9.25 -21.94
C LEU A 435 -4.18 9.19 -23.48
N GLY A 436 -4.43 8.00 -24.03
CA GLY A 436 -4.37 7.75 -25.46
C GLY A 436 -5.27 6.58 -25.84
N PRO A 437 -5.45 6.32 -27.15
CA PRO A 437 -6.39 5.32 -27.65
C PRO A 437 -6.07 3.88 -27.19
N ASN A 438 -4.83 3.63 -26.75
CA ASN A 438 -4.40 2.31 -26.29
C ASN A 438 -4.52 2.13 -24.77
N VAL A 439 -4.75 3.20 -23.99
CA VAL A 439 -4.92 3.12 -22.53
C VAL A 439 -6.35 2.68 -22.21
N VAL A 440 -6.47 1.54 -21.53
CA VAL A 440 -7.77 1.00 -21.07
C VAL A 440 -8.00 1.23 -19.60
N GLY A 441 -6.95 1.32 -18.78
CA GLY A 441 -7.06 1.49 -17.34
C GLY A 441 -5.94 2.37 -16.79
N VAL A 442 -6.25 3.15 -15.76
CA VAL A 442 -5.25 3.87 -14.96
C VAL A 442 -5.66 3.76 -13.50
N ARG A 443 -4.74 3.31 -12.65
CA ARG A 443 -4.93 3.33 -11.20
C ARG A 443 -3.80 4.11 -10.57
N GLN A 444 -4.14 5.23 -9.94
CA GLN A 444 -3.16 6.08 -9.28
C GLN A 444 -3.08 5.78 -7.79
N ASN A 445 -1.89 6.03 -7.24
CA ASN A 445 -1.64 6.09 -5.81
C ASN A 445 -0.45 7.00 -5.57
N LEU A 446 -0.53 7.90 -4.59
CA LEU A 446 0.62 8.57 -3.95
C LEU A 446 1.80 8.97 -4.89
N THR A 447 3.02 9.02 -4.37
CA THR A 447 4.23 9.37 -5.12
C THR A 447 5.03 8.12 -5.49
N LEU A 448 5.86 8.21 -6.54
CA LEU A 448 6.79 7.14 -6.89
C LEU A 448 7.80 6.89 -5.77
N LEU A 449 8.00 5.62 -5.45
CA LEU A 449 9.03 5.12 -4.53
C LEU A 449 10.40 5.07 -5.22
N VAL A 450 10.39 4.63 -6.49
CA VAL A 450 11.57 4.54 -7.34
C VAL A 450 11.25 5.27 -8.63
N ASP A 451 12.16 6.14 -9.08
CA ASP A 451 12.07 6.80 -10.38
C ASP A 451 13.45 6.81 -11.04
N ASN A 452 13.50 6.45 -12.32
CA ASN A 452 14.72 6.26 -13.09
C ASN A 452 15.80 5.42 -12.35
N GLY A 453 15.38 4.36 -11.67
CA GLY A 453 16.23 3.47 -10.89
C GLY A 453 16.74 4.08 -9.58
N GLN A 454 16.34 5.29 -9.22
CA GLN A 454 16.73 5.96 -7.98
C GLN A 454 15.58 5.93 -6.97
N ILE A 455 15.90 5.62 -5.72
CA ILE A 455 14.93 5.72 -4.63
C ILE A 455 14.61 7.18 -4.39
N ASN A 456 13.33 7.48 -4.23
CA ASN A 456 12.87 8.82 -3.91
C ASN A 456 13.53 9.31 -2.60
N PRO A 457 14.17 10.50 -2.58
CA PRO A 457 14.86 10.99 -1.39
C PRO A 457 13.93 11.21 -0.18
N SER A 458 12.62 11.32 -0.42
CA SER A 458 11.63 11.56 0.63
C SER A 458 11.09 10.27 1.29
N VAL A 459 11.62 9.08 0.99
CA VAL A 459 11.12 7.82 1.58
C VAL A 459 11.25 7.74 3.11
N ASP A 460 12.07 8.59 3.74
CA ASP A 460 12.17 8.70 5.20
C ASP A 460 11.30 9.82 5.80
N SER A 461 10.61 10.59 4.95
CA SER A 461 9.69 11.64 5.39
C SER A 461 8.46 11.05 6.06
N ASP A 462 7.94 11.74 7.07
CA ASP A 462 6.66 11.44 7.72
C ASP A 462 5.47 12.19 7.10
N ASP A 463 5.66 12.83 5.94
CA ASP A 463 4.59 13.51 5.22
C ASP A 463 3.56 12.50 4.71
N LYS A 464 2.39 12.54 5.33
CA LYS A 464 1.24 11.70 5.01
C LYS A 464 0.70 11.95 3.62
N ASN A 465 1.05 13.06 2.96
CA ASN A 465 0.67 13.29 1.57
C ASN A 465 1.51 12.49 0.59
N LEU A 466 2.71 12.08 0.99
CA LEU A 466 3.61 11.30 0.17
C LEU A 466 3.35 9.80 0.32
N TRP A 467 3.13 9.33 1.55
CA TRP A 467 3.09 7.89 1.91
C TRP A 467 1.79 7.46 2.59
N GLY A 468 0.80 8.34 2.58
CA GLY A 468 -0.49 8.15 3.21
C GLY A 468 -0.45 8.17 4.75
N VAL A 469 -1.64 8.10 5.35
CA VAL A 469 -1.78 8.12 6.81
C VAL A 469 -1.40 6.75 7.36
N THR A 470 -0.21 6.67 7.95
CA THR A 470 0.17 5.51 8.76
C THR A 470 -0.29 5.68 10.20
N VAL A 471 -0.34 4.54 10.86
CA VAL A 471 -0.67 4.38 12.26
C VAL A 471 0.45 5.00 13.14
N LYS A 472 0.31 6.25 13.63
CA LYS A 472 1.25 6.91 14.58
C LYS A 472 2.70 7.04 14.06
N ASN A 473 2.89 7.27 12.76
CA ASN A 473 4.21 7.15 12.12
C ASN A 473 4.82 5.75 12.29
N ALA A 474 3.99 4.69 12.33
CA ALA A 474 4.43 3.30 12.28
C ALA A 474 5.30 3.10 11.05
N TYR A 475 6.61 3.01 11.30
CA TYR A 475 7.58 2.84 10.24
C TYR A 475 7.48 1.47 9.59
N PHE A 476 7.09 0.40 10.30
CA PHE A 476 7.08 -0.96 9.77
C PHE A 476 5.70 -1.60 9.88
N VAL A 477 5.04 -1.81 8.75
CA VAL A 477 3.69 -2.39 8.66
C VAL A 477 3.65 -3.41 7.51
N TRP A 478 2.50 -4.07 7.33
CA TRP A 478 2.23 -4.72 6.05
C TRP A 478 2.33 -3.66 4.95
N ARG A 479 3.08 -3.91 3.89
CA ARG A 479 3.06 -3.05 2.70
C ARG A 479 3.07 -3.90 1.45
N SER A 480 2.52 -3.35 0.39
CA SER A 480 2.65 -3.87 -0.97
C SER A 480 3.08 -2.76 -1.93
N GLY A 481 3.69 -3.13 -3.04
CA GLY A 481 4.06 -2.20 -4.08
C GLY A 481 4.27 -2.90 -5.41
N ILE A 482 4.25 -2.11 -6.48
CA ILE A 482 4.36 -2.57 -7.86
C ILE A 482 5.39 -1.71 -8.59
N GLY A 483 6.13 -2.31 -9.50
CA GLY A 483 7.12 -1.64 -10.32
C GLY A 483 7.26 -2.25 -11.69
N ILE A 484 8.00 -1.53 -12.53
CA ILE A 484 8.35 -1.93 -13.89
C ILE A 484 9.87 -1.93 -14.02
N THR A 485 10.42 -2.99 -14.60
CA THR A 485 11.86 -3.12 -14.88
C THR A 485 12.24 -2.35 -16.15
N ALA A 486 13.55 -2.20 -16.40
CA ALA A 486 14.05 -1.50 -17.59
C ALA A 486 13.64 -2.18 -18.92
N ASP A 487 13.50 -3.50 -18.90
CA ASP A 487 13.06 -4.34 -20.01
C ASP A 487 11.53 -4.49 -20.09
N GLY A 488 10.78 -3.79 -19.23
CA GLY A 488 9.32 -3.71 -19.30
C GLY A 488 8.59 -4.88 -18.66
N ASN A 489 9.22 -5.61 -17.73
CA ASN A 489 8.59 -6.65 -16.94
C ASN A 489 8.08 -6.09 -15.61
N VAL A 490 7.06 -6.75 -15.04
CA VAL A 490 6.35 -6.24 -13.86
C VAL A 490 6.90 -6.92 -12.61
N VAL A 491 7.09 -6.13 -11.54
CA VAL A 491 7.55 -6.62 -10.25
C VAL A 491 6.59 -6.20 -9.16
N TYR A 492 6.02 -7.16 -8.45
CA TYR A 492 5.23 -6.93 -7.24
C TYR A 492 6.07 -7.28 -6.00
N ALA A 493 5.94 -6.53 -4.92
CA ALA A 493 6.60 -6.82 -3.64
C ALA A 493 5.63 -6.66 -2.46
N MET A 494 5.79 -7.50 -1.43
CA MET A 494 5.03 -7.39 -0.19
C MET A 494 5.79 -7.92 1.03
N GLY A 495 5.38 -7.49 2.22
CA GLY A 495 5.92 -8.02 3.48
C GLY A 495 5.22 -7.43 4.71
N PRO A 496 5.26 -8.11 5.87
CA PRO A 496 4.53 -7.73 7.09
C PRO A 496 5.24 -6.65 7.93
N ALA A 497 6.51 -6.37 7.66
CA ALA A 497 7.34 -5.46 8.42
C ALA A 497 8.16 -4.58 7.48
N LEU A 498 7.48 -3.78 6.66
CA LEU A 498 8.07 -2.89 5.68
C LEU A 498 7.86 -1.42 6.03
N SER A 499 8.91 -0.65 5.87
CA SER A 499 8.86 0.81 5.75
C SER A 499 8.78 1.22 4.30
N VAL A 500 8.50 2.50 4.08
CA VAL A 500 8.50 3.10 2.73
C VAL A 500 9.88 2.88 2.08
N ARG A 501 10.96 3.14 2.84
CA ARG A 501 12.34 2.88 2.40
C ARG A 501 12.57 1.42 2.07
N THR A 502 12.24 0.48 2.97
CA THR A 502 12.55 -0.93 2.72
C THR A 502 11.71 -1.52 1.59
N LEU A 503 10.47 -1.04 1.38
CA LEU A 503 9.68 -1.38 0.19
C LEU A 503 10.32 -0.83 -1.09
N ALA A 504 10.77 0.43 -1.09
CA ALA A 504 11.42 1.04 -2.24
C ALA A 504 12.72 0.31 -2.62
N GLU A 505 13.55 -0.02 -1.63
CA GLU A 505 14.78 -0.80 -1.82
C GLU A 505 14.48 -2.21 -2.31
N LEU A 506 13.41 -2.86 -1.80
CA LEU A 506 12.99 -4.20 -2.23
C LEU A 506 12.61 -4.22 -3.71
N LEU A 507 11.78 -3.27 -4.15
CA LEU A 507 11.39 -3.12 -5.56
C LEU A 507 12.60 -2.78 -6.44
N GLN A 508 13.47 -1.87 -6.00
CA GLN A 508 14.69 -1.51 -6.74
C GLN A 508 15.63 -2.72 -6.91
N ARG A 509 15.89 -3.48 -5.84
CA ARG A 509 16.77 -4.67 -5.90
C ARG A 509 16.18 -5.83 -6.69
N ALA A 510 14.86 -5.86 -6.83
CA ALA A 510 14.16 -6.76 -7.74
C ALA A 510 14.21 -6.29 -9.21
N GLY A 511 14.83 -5.15 -9.49
CA GLY A 511 15.09 -4.63 -10.83
C GLY A 511 14.12 -3.54 -11.30
N ALA A 512 13.19 -3.09 -10.46
CA ALA A 512 12.28 -2.01 -10.83
C ALA A 512 13.04 -0.70 -11.02
N VAL A 513 12.83 -0.05 -12.16
CA VAL A 513 13.36 1.30 -12.45
C VAL A 513 12.34 2.38 -12.15
N ARG A 514 11.05 2.03 -12.13
CA ARG A 514 9.96 2.88 -11.62
C ARG A 514 9.07 2.01 -10.75
N ALA A 515 8.67 2.52 -9.59
CA ALA A 515 7.86 1.76 -8.65
C ALA A 515 7.00 2.66 -7.77
N MET A 516 5.87 2.12 -7.32
CA MET A 516 4.90 2.81 -6.46
C MET A 516 4.37 1.90 -5.36
N GLU A 517 3.92 2.51 -4.28
CA GLU A 517 3.22 1.83 -3.19
C GLU A 517 1.78 1.48 -3.59
N LEU A 518 1.29 0.34 -3.10
CA LEU A 518 -0.11 -0.10 -3.15
C LEU A 518 -0.67 -0.13 -1.72
N ASP A 519 -1.78 -0.82 -1.44
CA ASP A 519 -2.32 -0.87 -0.07
C ASP A 519 -1.31 -1.38 0.97
N ILE A 520 -1.44 -0.90 2.21
CA ILE A 520 -0.60 -1.23 3.38
C ILE A 520 -1.40 -1.84 4.52
N ASN A 521 -2.72 -1.98 4.38
CA ASN A 521 -3.51 -2.68 5.37
C ASN A 521 -3.31 -4.19 5.20
N GLN A 522 -3.01 -4.90 6.28
CA GLN A 522 -2.89 -6.37 6.28
C GLN A 522 -4.14 -7.09 5.72
N GLN A 523 -5.31 -6.47 5.83
CA GLN A 523 -6.54 -7.01 5.23
C GLN A 523 -6.55 -6.88 3.70
N TRP A 524 -5.84 -5.92 3.13
CA TRP A 524 -5.91 -5.64 1.69
C TRP A 524 -4.72 -6.18 0.92
N VAL A 525 -3.51 -6.13 1.51
CA VAL A 525 -2.28 -6.66 0.91
C VAL A 525 -2.46 -8.13 0.54
N SER A 526 -2.32 -8.45 -0.73
CA SER A 526 -2.43 -9.82 -1.23
C SER A 526 -1.81 -9.99 -2.61
N TYR A 527 -1.09 -11.10 -2.78
CA TYR A 527 -0.69 -11.62 -4.08
C TYR A 527 -0.86 -13.13 -4.09
N MET A 528 -1.45 -13.64 -5.17
CA MET A 528 -1.66 -15.06 -5.37
C MET A 528 -1.21 -15.47 -6.76
N THR A 529 -0.73 -16.70 -6.88
CA THR A 529 -0.56 -17.40 -8.17
C THR A 529 -1.64 -18.47 -8.32
N TYR A 530 -1.90 -18.84 -9.56
CA TYR A 530 -2.93 -19.80 -9.92
C TYR A 530 -2.38 -20.87 -10.87
N ASP A 531 -2.69 -22.12 -10.58
CA ASP A 531 -2.41 -23.28 -11.43
C ASP A 531 -3.72 -23.90 -11.93
N GLY A 532 -4.06 -23.58 -13.18
CA GLY A 532 -5.22 -24.13 -13.89
C GLY A 532 -4.93 -25.42 -14.66
N SER A 533 -3.74 -26.02 -14.55
CA SER A 533 -3.36 -27.18 -15.39
C SER A 533 -4.24 -28.41 -15.17
N LYS A 534 -4.77 -28.59 -13.96
CA LYS A 534 -5.69 -29.69 -13.61
C LYS A 534 -7.15 -29.36 -13.89
N ASP A 535 -7.58 -28.15 -13.52
CA ASP A 535 -8.93 -27.65 -13.73
C ASP A 535 -8.88 -26.16 -14.09
N PRO A 536 -8.95 -25.81 -15.39
CA PRO A 536 -8.89 -24.42 -15.84
C PRO A 536 -10.06 -23.54 -15.35
N MET A 537 -11.15 -24.15 -14.89
CA MET A 537 -12.33 -23.43 -14.36
C MET A 537 -12.29 -23.28 -12.84
N ASN A 538 -11.33 -23.94 -12.18
CA ASN A 538 -11.13 -23.84 -10.75
C ASN A 538 -9.63 -23.98 -10.44
N PRO A 539 -8.80 -23.01 -10.86
CA PRO A 539 -7.36 -23.11 -10.69
C PRO A 539 -6.98 -23.16 -9.21
N ALA A 540 -5.97 -23.97 -8.90
CA ALA A 540 -5.42 -24.06 -7.56
C ALA A 540 -4.69 -22.75 -7.22
N SER A 541 -5.05 -22.12 -6.11
CA SER A 541 -4.53 -20.82 -5.70
C SER A 541 -3.46 -20.96 -4.61
N THR A 542 -2.35 -20.24 -4.76
CA THR A 542 -1.25 -20.23 -3.79
C THR A 542 -0.92 -18.79 -3.41
N LYS A 543 -0.92 -18.48 -2.10
CA LYS A 543 -0.49 -17.16 -1.61
C LYS A 543 1.03 -17.00 -1.73
N LEU A 544 1.49 -15.79 -2.05
CA LEU A 544 2.92 -15.47 -2.04
C LEU A 544 3.52 -15.45 -0.62
N LEU A 545 2.76 -14.92 0.34
CA LEU A 545 3.01 -14.99 1.79
C LEU A 545 1.67 -15.18 2.50
N ASP A 546 1.68 -15.63 3.75
CA ASP A 546 0.45 -15.81 4.52
C ASP A 546 -0.12 -14.46 5.02
N PHE A 547 -0.94 -13.81 4.18
CA PHE A 547 -1.72 -12.62 4.52
C PHE A 547 -3.13 -12.99 5.03
N ALA A 548 -3.84 -12.04 5.63
CA ALA A 548 -5.05 -12.32 6.42
C ALA A 548 -6.22 -12.93 5.64
N ARG A 549 -6.47 -12.48 4.40
CA ARG A 549 -7.63 -12.92 3.60
C ARG A 549 -7.34 -14.24 2.89
N THR A 550 -8.40 -14.95 2.50
CA THR A 550 -8.28 -16.20 1.72
C THR A 550 -7.68 -15.93 0.33
N GLU A 551 -6.92 -16.89 -0.16
CA GLU A 551 -6.38 -16.98 -1.51
C GLU A 551 -7.45 -17.03 -2.62
N ARG A 552 -8.70 -17.35 -2.27
CA ARG A 552 -9.84 -17.38 -3.19
C ARG A 552 -10.68 -16.10 -3.17
N ARG A 553 -10.22 -15.05 -2.49
CA ARG A 553 -11.01 -13.81 -2.25
C ARG A 553 -11.56 -13.21 -3.56
N TYR A 554 -10.76 -13.19 -4.63
CA TYR A 554 -11.14 -12.65 -5.94
C TYR A 554 -12.14 -13.49 -6.72
N PHE A 555 -12.54 -14.67 -6.24
CA PHE A 555 -13.60 -15.48 -6.86
C PHE A 555 -15.00 -15.14 -6.30
N SER A 556 -15.04 -14.14 -5.43
CA SER A 556 -16.24 -13.57 -4.82
C SER A 556 -16.16 -12.06 -4.88
N THR A 557 -17.29 -11.37 -4.71
CA THR A 557 -17.35 -9.90 -4.73
C THR A 557 -16.29 -9.27 -3.85
N GLU A 558 -15.39 -8.49 -4.47
CA GLU A 558 -14.42 -7.64 -3.79
C GLU A 558 -14.88 -6.21 -3.73
N GLU A 559 -14.70 -5.58 -2.57
CA GLU A 559 -15.16 -4.22 -2.33
C GLU A 559 -14.23 -3.18 -2.97
N ARG A 560 -12.98 -3.53 -3.21
CA ARG A 560 -11.93 -2.68 -3.79
C ARG A 560 -11.40 -3.22 -5.11
N ASP A 561 -10.82 -2.33 -5.90
CA ASP A 561 -10.15 -2.67 -7.14
C ASP A 561 -8.99 -3.66 -6.93
N PHE A 562 -8.72 -4.45 -7.97
CA PHE A 562 -7.65 -5.45 -7.99
C PHE A 562 -7.19 -5.69 -9.43
N VAL A 563 -6.07 -6.40 -9.59
CA VAL A 563 -5.54 -6.76 -10.90
C VAL A 563 -5.54 -8.28 -11.04
N ALA A 564 -5.98 -8.75 -12.21
CA ALA A 564 -5.87 -10.14 -12.64
C ALA A 564 -4.83 -10.27 -13.77
N VAL A 565 -4.07 -11.35 -13.74
CA VAL A 565 -3.01 -11.67 -14.71
C VAL A 565 -3.34 -12.96 -15.42
N TYR A 566 -3.23 -12.93 -16.74
CA TYR A 566 -3.52 -14.05 -17.61
C TYR A 566 -2.29 -14.46 -18.42
N SER A 567 -2.06 -15.75 -18.62
CA SER A 567 -1.07 -16.20 -19.60
C SER A 567 -1.54 -15.93 -21.04
N ARG A 568 -0.59 -15.66 -21.93
CA ARG A 568 -0.82 -15.41 -23.37
C ARG A 568 -0.45 -16.60 -24.25
#